data_AF-A0A975H847-F1
#
_entry.id   AF-A0A975H847-F1
#
_cell.length_a   1.000
_cell.length_b   1.000
_cell.length_c   1.000
_cell.angle_alpha   90.00
_cell.angle_beta   90.00
_cell.angle_gamma   90.00
#
_symmetry.space_group_name_H-M   'P 1'
#
loop_
_entity.id
_entity.type
_entity.pdbx_description
1 polymer ?
#
loop_
_entity_poly.entity_id
_entity_poly.type
_entity_poly.pdbx_seq_one_letter_code
_entity_poly.pdbx_strand_id
1 'polypeptide(L)'
;MIKSSIIRAKLSRSRVTFVKTLFEIKDIKKHNFDDLNLDENEEVIALYEIDNYRWVLTNINFFIPTSQIKIKLSDLVKVDFDSVKENIEIKKTNTELTLHTKERVYKVFFEEGTWHVFYNLFIFII
;
A
#
# COMPACT_ATOMS: atom_id res chain seq x y z
N MET A 1 -4.95 -15.26 7.33
CA MET A 1 -5.55 -14.53 6.19
C MET A 1 -6.47 -13.44 6.73
N ILE A 2 -6.29 -12.20 6.32
CA ILE A 2 -7.11 -11.07 6.78
C ILE A 2 -8.38 -11.02 5.90
N LYS A 3 -9.54 -10.72 6.47
CA LYS A 3 -10.76 -10.56 5.66
C LYS A 3 -10.67 -9.26 4.84
N SER A 4 -10.96 -9.32 3.54
CA SER A 4 -10.91 -8.14 2.65
C SER A 4 -11.80 -7.00 3.17
N SER A 5 -12.96 -7.33 3.75
CA SER A 5 -13.89 -6.36 4.36
C SER A 5 -13.27 -5.52 5.48
N ILE A 6 -12.32 -6.08 6.25
CA ILE A 6 -11.66 -5.36 7.35
C ILE A 6 -10.71 -4.30 6.79
N ILE A 7 -9.89 -4.67 5.80
CA ILE A 7 -8.95 -3.74 5.15
C ILE A 7 -9.74 -2.65 4.41
N ARG A 8 -10.80 -3.01 3.68
CA ARG A 8 -11.70 -2.05 3.02
C ARG A 8 -12.29 -1.05 4.01
N ALA A 9 -12.75 -1.52 5.18
CA ALA A 9 -13.29 -0.64 6.23
C ALA A 9 -12.24 0.28 6.86
N LYS A 10 -10.98 -0.16 6.97
CA LYS A 10 -9.87 0.70 7.44
C LYS A 10 -9.57 1.81 6.45
N LEU A 11 -9.49 1.48 5.16
CA LEU A 11 -9.30 2.46 4.09
C LEU A 11 -10.46 3.46 4.02
N SER A 12 -11.71 2.99 4.05
CA SER A 12 -12.89 3.86 3.95
C SER A 12 -13.07 4.81 5.14
N ARG A 13 -12.48 4.49 6.30
CA ARG A 13 -12.49 5.37 7.49
C ARG A 13 -11.42 6.45 7.44
N SER A 14 -10.43 6.32 6.55
CA SER A 14 -9.48 7.41 6.34
C SER A 14 -10.20 8.59 5.71
N ARG A 15 -10.08 9.79 6.30
CA ARG A 15 -10.71 11.03 5.78
C ARG A 15 -9.92 11.65 4.62
N VAL A 16 -9.03 10.87 4.00
CA VAL A 16 -8.13 11.35 2.94
C VAL A 16 -8.83 11.14 1.60
N THR A 17 -9.03 12.24 0.88
CA THR A 17 -9.44 12.19 -0.52
C THR A 17 -8.21 11.86 -1.36
N PHE A 18 -8.13 10.64 -1.87
CA PHE A 18 -7.08 10.26 -2.81
C PHE A 18 -7.39 10.90 -4.16
N VAL A 19 -6.54 11.83 -4.60
CA VAL A 19 -6.81 12.62 -5.81
C VAL A 19 -6.51 11.81 -7.08
N LYS A 20 -5.58 10.84 -7.01
CA LYS A 20 -5.18 10.00 -8.16
C LYS A 20 -5.18 8.49 -7.91
N THR A 21 -5.41 8.02 -6.68
CA THR A 21 -4.62 6.86 -6.22
C THR A 21 -5.31 5.87 -5.29
N LEU A 22 -6.62 5.99 -5.11
CA LEU A 22 -7.41 4.95 -4.45
C LEU A 22 -8.64 4.71 -5.29
N PHE A 23 -8.56 3.71 -6.17
CA PHE A 23 -9.76 3.20 -6.78
C PHE A 23 -10.66 2.67 -5.66
N GLU A 24 -11.75 3.40 -5.39
CA GLU A 24 -12.96 2.74 -4.93
C GLU A 24 -13.18 1.56 -5.87
N ILE A 25 -13.18 0.36 -5.29
CA ILE A 25 -13.46 -0.99 -5.80
C ILE A 25 -14.17 -1.09 -7.18
N LYS A 26 -15.02 -0.13 -7.55
CA LYS A 26 -15.74 -0.01 -8.82
C LYS A 26 -14.83 0.11 -10.05
N ASP A 27 -13.69 0.79 -9.95
CA ASP A 27 -12.80 1.00 -11.11
C ASP A 27 -11.67 -0.02 -11.19
N ILE A 28 -11.35 -0.72 -10.09
CA ILE A 28 -10.37 -1.83 -10.06
C ILE A 28 -10.71 -2.88 -11.12
N LYS A 29 -12.01 -3.16 -11.35
CA LYS A 29 -12.48 -4.14 -12.35
C LYS A 29 -12.09 -3.81 -13.80
N LYS A 30 -11.69 -2.58 -14.09
CA LYS A 30 -11.23 -2.16 -15.44
C LYS A 30 -9.76 -2.50 -15.68
N HIS A 31 -9.01 -2.82 -14.64
CA HIS A 31 -7.59 -3.16 -14.73
C HIS A 31 -7.39 -4.66 -14.90
N ASN A 32 -6.36 -5.02 -15.68
CA ASN A 32 -5.90 -6.40 -15.75
C ASN A 32 -4.93 -6.70 -14.58
N PHE A 33 -5.11 -7.87 -13.97
CA PHE A 33 -4.32 -8.44 -12.89
C PHE A 33 -3.89 -9.90 -13.16
N ASP A 34 -4.03 -10.38 -14.40
CA ASP A 34 -3.66 -11.75 -14.80
C ASP A 34 -2.19 -12.06 -14.47
N ASP A 35 -1.34 -11.04 -14.42
CA ASP A 35 0.07 -11.11 -14.06
C ASP A 35 0.35 -11.36 -12.57
N LEU A 36 -0.63 -11.13 -11.69
CA LEU A 36 -0.43 -11.23 -10.23
C LEU A 36 -0.51 -12.65 -9.68
N ASN A 37 -1.00 -13.62 -10.47
CA ASN A 37 -1.22 -15.02 -10.06
C ASN A 37 -1.83 -15.11 -8.66
N LEU A 38 -3.06 -14.61 -8.54
CA LEU A 38 -3.81 -14.50 -7.28
C LEU A 38 -4.29 -15.88 -6.80
N ASP A 39 -4.22 -16.12 -5.50
CA ASP A 39 -4.82 -17.32 -4.90
C ASP A 39 -6.36 -17.29 -5.01
N GLU A 40 -7.03 -18.44 -4.91
CA GLU A 40 -8.50 -18.56 -5.04
C GLU A 40 -9.27 -17.66 -4.05
N ASN A 41 -8.71 -17.39 -2.87
CA ASN A 41 -9.29 -16.54 -1.83
C ASN A 41 -8.66 -15.14 -1.76
N GLU A 42 -7.86 -14.77 -2.76
CA GLU A 42 -7.16 -13.50 -2.82
C GLU A 42 -7.96 -12.46 -3.63
N GLU A 43 -8.36 -11.39 -2.96
CA GLU A 43 -9.12 -10.29 -3.54
C GLU A 43 -8.25 -9.03 -3.62
N VAL A 44 -8.26 -8.38 -4.78
CA VAL A 44 -7.70 -7.03 -4.91
C VAL A 44 -8.53 -6.03 -4.10
N ILE A 45 -7.85 -5.28 -3.25
CA ILE A 45 -8.47 -4.31 -2.33
C ILE A 45 -8.18 -2.89 -2.77
N ALA A 46 -6.91 -2.61 -3.10
CA ALA A 46 -6.49 -1.30 -3.56
C ALA A 46 -5.46 -1.46 -4.69
N LEU A 47 -5.54 -0.55 -5.65
CA LEU A 47 -4.54 -0.33 -6.68
C LEU A 47 -4.11 1.13 -6.56
N TYR A 48 -2.80 1.34 -6.60
CA TYR A 48 -2.19 2.64 -6.59
C TYR A 48 -1.30 2.76 -7.81
N GLU A 49 -1.40 3.88 -8.51
CA GLU A 49 -0.68 4.15 -9.74
C GLU A 49 -0.36 5.64 -9.85
N ILE A 50 0.92 5.99 -9.88
CA ILE A 50 1.43 7.34 -10.16
C ILE A 50 2.61 7.24 -11.10
N ASP A 51 2.52 7.94 -12.23
CA ASP A 51 3.52 7.94 -13.30
C ASP A 51 3.92 6.50 -13.68
N ASN A 52 5.17 6.09 -13.44
CA ASN A 52 5.67 4.74 -13.73
C ASN A 52 5.69 3.81 -12.49
N TYR A 53 5.08 4.24 -11.39
CA TYR A 53 5.07 3.50 -10.13
C TYR A 53 3.68 2.96 -9.82
N ARG A 54 3.58 1.64 -9.67
CA ARG A 54 2.33 0.92 -9.42
C ARG A 54 2.53 -0.09 -8.29
N TRP A 55 1.57 -0.17 -7.39
CA TRP A 55 1.46 -1.27 -6.44
C TRP A 55 0.01 -1.71 -6.26
N VAL A 56 -0.16 -2.97 -5.85
CA VAL A 56 -1.47 -3.60 -5.64
C VAL A 56 -1.50 -4.21 -4.25
N LEU A 57 -2.55 -3.91 -3.50
CA LEU A 57 -2.82 -4.50 -2.20
C LEU A 57 -4.00 -5.46 -2.32
N THR A 58 -3.81 -6.68 -1.84
CA THR A 58 -4.87 -7.67 -1.68
C THR A 58 -5.12 -7.94 -0.19
N ASN A 59 -6.00 -8.89 0.12
CA ASN A 59 -6.18 -9.39 1.49
C ASN A 59 -5.06 -10.34 1.96
N ILE A 60 -4.13 -10.73 1.08
CA ILE A 60 -3.07 -11.71 1.37
C ILE A 60 -1.68 -11.13 1.10
N ASN A 61 -1.51 -10.44 -0.02
CA ASN A 61 -0.23 -9.95 -0.51
C ASN A 61 -0.25 -8.44 -0.81
N PHE A 62 0.94 -7.89 -0.85
CA PHE A 62 1.25 -6.58 -1.41
C PHE A 62 2.22 -6.79 -2.59
N PHE A 63 1.86 -6.26 -3.76
CA PHE A 63 2.60 -6.42 -5.00
C PHE A 63 3.15 -5.09 -5.50
N ILE A 64 4.38 -5.09 -5.99
CA ILE A 64 4.95 -4.00 -6.79
C ILE A 64 5.36 -4.62 -8.14
N PRO A 65 4.46 -4.65 -9.14
CA PRO A 65 4.67 -5.42 -10.37
C PRO A 65 5.93 -5.02 -11.14
N THR A 66 6.22 -3.72 -11.23
CA THR A 66 7.39 -3.18 -11.94
C THR A 66 8.72 -3.69 -11.37
N SER A 67 8.74 -4.03 -10.09
CA SER A 67 9.93 -4.57 -9.40
C SER A 67 9.84 -6.08 -9.17
N GLN A 68 8.77 -6.74 -9.64
CA GLN A 68 8.46 -8.15 -9.37
C GLN A 68 8.47 -8.50 -7.87
N ILE A 69 8.11 -7.54 -7.02
CA ILE A 69 8.06 -7.73 -5.57
C ILE A 69 6.67 -8.26 -5.20
N LYS A 70 6.63 -9.38 -4.48
CA LYS A 70 5.44 -9.93 -3.82
C LYS A 70 5.76 -10.11 -2.34
N ILE A 71 5.01 -9.45 -1.47
CA ILE A 71 5.16 -9.49 -0.02
C ILE A 71 3.88 -10.09 0.56
N LYS A 72 3.96 -11.21 1.27
CA LYS A 72 2.82 -11.69 2.05
C LYS A 72 2.61 -10.75 3.23
N LEU A 73 1.37 -10.30 3.44
CA LEU A 73 1.03 -9.43 4.55
C LEU A 73 1.32 -10.07 5.91
N SER A 74 1.23 -11.41 5.99
CA SER A 74 1.59 -12.18 7.20
C SER A 74 3.08 -12.12 7.55
N ASP A 75 3.93 -11.74 6.61
CA ASP A 75 5.39 -11.75 6.78
C ASP A 75 5.91 -10.37 7.19
N LEU A 76 5.04 -9.35 7.18
CA LEU A 76 5.35 -8.02 7.69
C LEU A 76 5.55 -8.10 9.21
N VAL A 77 6.65 -7.51 9.68
CA VAL A 77 7.00 -7.45 11.10
C VAL A 77 7.11 -6.02 11.62
N LYS A 78 7.32 -5.06 10.72
CA LYS A 78 7.42 -3.64 11.04
C LYS A 78 7.08 -2.80 9.81
N VAL A 79 6.52 -1.62 10.05
CA VAL A 79 6.44 -0.56 9.06
C VAL A 79 7.00 0.71 9.70
N ASP A 80 7.89 1.38 8.98
CA ASP A 80 8.48 2.65 9.36
C ASP A 80 8.28 3.68 8.24
N PHE A 81 8.61 4.93 8.54
CA PHE A 81 8.80 5.97 7.54
C PHE A 81 10.00 6.81 7.96
N ASP A 82 10.86 7.14 7.02
CA ASP A 82 11.97 8.05 7.30
C ASP A 82 11.41 9.48 7.32
N SER A 83 11.40 10.10 8.51
CA SER A 83 11.18 11.54 8.64
C SER A 83 12.52 12.26 8.56
N VAL A 84 13.06 12.42 7.35
CA VAL A 84 14.32 13.16 7.17
C VAL A 84 14.07 14.64 7.40
N LYS A 85 14.36 15.18 8.59
CA LYS A 85 14.33 16.63 8.85
C LYS A 85 15.55 17.29 8.20
N GLU A 86 15.42 17.82 6.99
CA GLU A 86 16.37 18.82 6.47
C GLU A 86 15.65 20.17 6.51
N ASN A 87 16.05 21.02 7.46
CA ASN A 87 15.58 22.39 7.69
C ASN A 87 14.15 22.61 8.22
N ILE A 88 14.06 23.46 9.25
CA ILE A 88 12.83 23.86 9.96
C ILE A 88 11.89 24.69 9.06
N GLU A 89 12.41 25.26 7.96
CA GLU A 89 11.66 26.13 7.03
C GLU A 89 11.06 25.40 5.83
N ILE A 90 11.48 24.16 5.56
CA ILE A 90 10.96 23.35 4.44
C ILE A 90 9.95 22.35 5.01
N LYS A 91 8.67 22.50 4.65
CA LYS A 91 7.63 21.52 4.97
C LYS A 91 7.91 20.25 4.16
N LYS A 92 8.73 19.35 4.71
CA LYS A 92 8.96 18.05 4.08
C LYS A 92 7.72 17.18 4.19
N THR A 93 7.33 16.65 3.05
CA THR A 93 6.18 15.78 2.92
C THR A 93 6.71 14.36 2.77
N ASN A 94 6.43 13.53 3.77
CA ASN A 94 6.78 12.12 3.66
C ASN A 94 5.94 11.52 2.53
N THR A 95 6.60 10.77 1.66
CA THR A 95 5.98 10.06 0.53
C THR A 95 6.45 8.61 0.47
N GLU A 96 7.21 8.14 1.47
CA GLU A 96 7.79 6.79 1.48
C GLU A 96 7.44 6.08 2.80
N LEU A 97 7.08 4.79 2.68
CA LEU A 97 7.08 3.85 3.79
C LEU A 97 8.15 2.79 3.58
N THR A 98 8.75 2.36 4.68
CA THR A 98 9.66 1.23 4.73
C THR A 98 8.94 0.03 5.35
N LEU A 99 8.69 -1.00 4.57
CA LEU A 99 8.08 -2.27 5.00
C LEU A 99 9.20 -3.26 5.33
N HIS A 100 9.16 -3.81 6.53
CA HIS A 100 10.11 -4.83 6.98
C HIS A 100 9.43 -6.19 7.01
N THR A 101 10.07 -7.17 6.37
CA THR A 101 9.79 -8.60 6.60
C THR A 101 10.93 -9.21 7.41
N LYS A 102 10.79 -10.50 7.77
CA LYS A 102 11.88 -11.25 8.41
C LYS A 102 13.13 -11.37 7.52
N GLU A 103 12.98 -11.27 6.21
CA GLU A 103 14.04 -11.52 5.25
C GLU A 103 14.62 -10.24 4.65
N ARG A 104 13.78 -9.22 4.42
CA ARG A 104 14.13 -8.07 3.59
C ARG A 104 13.39 -6.79 4.02
N VAL A 105 13.87 -5.68 3.48
CA VAL A 105 13.28 -4.35 3.66
C VAL A 105 12.88 -3.81 2.29
N TYR A 106 11.68 -3.23 2.20
CA TYR A 106 11.09 -2.72 0.96
C TYR A 106 10.66 -1.27 1.14
N LYS A 107 11.00 -0.41 0.18
CA LYS A 107 10.56 0.99 0.14
C LYS A 107 9.36 1.13 -0.79
N VAL A 108 8.32 1.77 -0.29
CA VAL A 108 7.05 1.96 -1.00
C VAL A 108 6.72 3.44 -1.06
N PHE A 109 6.44 3.94 -2.25
CA PHE A 109 6.17 5.35 -2.49
C PHE A 109 4.66 5.64 -2.59
N PHE A 110 4.28 6.83 -2.15
CA PHE A 110 2.92 7.30 -2.01
C PHE A 110 2.82 8.77 -2.40
N GLU A 111 1.62 9.22 -2.76
CA GLU A 111 1.32 10.62 -3.01
C GLU A 111 1.48 11.38 -1.69
N GLU A 112 1.89 12.65 -1.80
CA GLU A 112 1.91 13.55 -0.66
C GLU A 112 0.58 13.50 0.10
N GLY A 113 0.67 13.36 1.42
CA GLY A 113 -0.51 13.33 2.28
C GLY A 113 -1.29 12.01 2.26
N THR A 114 -0.83 10.96 1.58
CA THR A 114 -1.55 9.66 1.56
C THR A 114 -0.85 8.53 2.32
N TRP A 115 0.48 8.60 2.49
CA TRP A 115 1.30 7.58 3.15
C TRP A 115 0.78 7.14 4.52
N HIS A 116 0.24 8.08 5.32
CA HIS A 116 -0.21 7.83 6.68
C HIS A 116 -1.42 6.88 6.74
N VAL A 117 -2.24 6.84 5.68
CA VAL A 117 -3.35 5.88 5.58
C VAL A 117 -2.81 4.47 5.52
N PHE A 118 -1.79 4.26 4.67
CA PHE A 118 -1.17 2.96 4.49
C PHE A 118 -0.28 2.57 5.66
N TYR A 119 0.40 3.53 6.29
CA TYR A 119 1.12 3.30 7.55
C TYR A 119 0.18 2.74 8.63
N ASN A 120 -0.96 3.41 8.87
CA ASN A 120 -1.95 2.95 9.85
C ASN A 120 -2.57 1.60 9.48
N LEU A 121 -2.70 1.33 8.18
CA LEU A 121 -3.18 0.04 7.70
C LEU A 121 -2.17 -1.08 7.97
N PHE A 122 -0.89 -0.88 7.64
CA PHE A 122 0.16 -1.87 7.85
C PHE A 122 0.43 -2.10 9.34
N ILE A 123 0.39 -1.06 10.17
CA ILE A 123 0.43 -1.23 11.64
C ILE A 123 -0.73 -2.06 12.16
N PHE A 124 -1.91 -1.95 11.56
CA PHE A 124 -3.06 -2.77 11.95
C PHE A 124 -2.94 -4.24 11.49
N ILE A 125 -2.20 -4.48 10.41
CA ILE A 125 -1.97 -5.81 9.84
C ILE A 125 -0.95 -6.61 10.66
N ILE A 126 0.10 -5.95 11.15
CA ILE A 126 1.14 -6.48 12.03
C ILE A 126 0.55 -6.76 13.42
#